data_AF-A0A7S1Z3I5-F1
#
_entry.id   AF-A0A7S1Z3I5-F1
#
_cell.length_a   1.000
_cell.length_b   1.000
_cell.length_c   1.000
_cell.angle_alpha   90.00
_cell.angle_beta   90.00
_cell.angle_gamma   90.00
#
_symmetry.space_group_name_H-M   'P 1'
#
loop_
_entity.id
_entity.type
_entity.pdbx_description
1 polymer ?
#
loop_
_entity_poly.entity_id
_entity_poly.type
_entity_poly.pdbx_seq_one_letter_code
_entity_poly.pdbx_strand_id
1 'polypeptide(L)'
;SGPPPPPPAPPPAISSPLPEHVSSMELRHAGLSCWVIMIVLLVVGSFARVFAKVKDPKVRFSAISKLLSPLLVGIAPFLLPVSYLRDNTRYVSVAAGLLFSSITKKMIVFSMAKMTYASIQLDVLPFLGLCLWARLDPNLTEQGAFFLLEVTCVLHAVRLVFWARRAIRDICDRLGIWCFRIKPKVDAAANGGDKVKGQ
;
A
#
# COMPACT_ATOMS: atom_id res chain seq x y z
N SER A 1 19.18 -64.68 -33.71
CA SER A 1 18.58 -63.54 -33.00
C SER A 1 19.64 -62.46 -32.87
N GLY A 2 19.56 -61.42 -33.69
CA GLY A 2 20.52 -60.31 -33.64
C GLY A 2 20.30 -59.42 -32.42
N PRO A 3 21.35 -58.76 -31.90
CA PRO A 3 21.22 -57.85 -30.77
C PRO A 3 20.30 -56.67 -31.13
N PRO A 4 19.47 -56.20 -30.18
CA PRO A 4 18.58 -55.07 -30.42
C PRO A 4 19.40 -53.81 -30.73
N PRO A 5 18.91 -52.94 -31.63
CA PRO A 5 19.58 -51.68 -31.95
C PRO A 5 19.66 -50.80 -30.70
N PRO A 6 20.77 -50.04 -30.53
CA PRO A 6 20.94 -49.18 -29.38
C PRO A 6 19.84 -48.10 -29.35
N PRO A 7 19.36 -47.72 -28.16
CA PRO A 7 18.34 -46.68 -28.02
C PRO A 7 18.86 -45.34 -28.57
N PRO A 8 18.00 -44.56 -29.23
CA PRO A 8 18.37 -43.25 -29.76
C PRO A 8 18.86 -42.35 -28.63
N ALA A 9 19.99 -41.68 -28.88
CA ALA A 9 20.59 -40.77 -27.91
C ALA A 9 19.59 -39.66 -27.53
N PRO A 10 19.42 -39.34 -26.24
CA PRO A 10 18.53 -38.26 -25.83
C PRO A 10 18.97 -36.94 -26.48
N PRO A 11 18.02 -36.11 -26.92
CA PRO A 11 18.34 -34.81 -27.52
C PRO A 11 19.17 -33.99 -26.52
N PRO A 12 20.20 -33.25 -26.98
CA PRO A 12 21.04 -32.46 -26.11
C PRO A 12 20.16 -31.46 -25.36
N ALA A 13 20.19 -31.51 -24.03
CA ALA A 13 19.51 -30.54 -23.20
C ALA A 13 20.05 -29.15 -23.57
N ILE A 14 19.19 -28.29 -24.13
CA ILE A 14 19.51 -26.90 -24.41
C ILE A 14 19.58 -26.20 -23.04
N SER A 15 20.72 -26.37 -22.36
CA SER A 15 21.06 -25.63 -21.15
C SER A 15 21.25 -24.19 -21.58
N SER A 16 20.23 -23.36 -21.36
CA SER A 16 20.36 -21.92 -21.48
C SER A 16 21.47 -21.49 -20.52
N PRO A 17 22.60 -20.93 -20.98
CA PRO A 17 23.77 -20.68 -20.14
C PRO A 17 23.61 -19.38 -19.35
N LEU A 18 22.39 -19.08 -18.93
CA LEU A 18 22.12 -17.95 -18.04
C LEU A 18 22.21 -18.49 -16.62
N PRO A 19 23.20 -18.05 -15.82
CA PRO A 19 23.32 -18.47 -14.44
C PRO A 19 22.01 -18.15 -13.71
N GLU A 20 21.43 -19.13 -13.00
CA GLU A 20 20.14 -18.96 -12.29
C GLU A 20 20.16 -17.77 -11.30
N HIS A 21 21.34 -17.37 -10.84
CA HIS A 21 21.52 -16.21 -9.99
C HIS A 21 21.29 -14.87 -10.71
N VAL A 22 21.56 -14.81 -12.02
CA VAL A 22 21.34 -13.62 -12.84
C VAL A 22 19.85 -13.45 -13.14
N SER A 23 19.14 -14.53 -13.51
CA SER A 23 17.70 -14.43 -13.84
C SER A 23 16.84 -14.06 -12.62
N SER A 24 17.20 -14.57 -11.43
CA SER A 24 16.46 -14.30 -10.19
C SER A 24 16.75 -12.91 -9.60
N MET A 25 17.94 -12.34 -9.86
CA MET A 25 18.24 -10.97 -9.49
C MET A 25 17.59 -9.96 -10.43
N GLU A 26 17.51 -10.24 -11.73
CA GLU A 26 16.88 -9.34 -12.68
C GLU A 26 15.40 -9.14 -12.40
N LEU A 27 14.63 -10.20 -12.12
CA LEU A 27 13.18 -10.04 -11.93
C LEU A 27 12.83 -9.18 -10.71
N ARG A 28 13.57 -9.33 -9.59
CA ARG A 28 13.33 -8.55 -8.36
C ARG A 28 13.68 -7.07 -8.56
N HIS A 29 14.83 -6.80 -9.16
CA HIS A 29 15.28 -5.42 -9.43
C HIS A 29 14.43 -4.76 -10.52
N ALA A 30 14.03 -5.50 -11.56
CA ALA A 30 13.11 -5.02 -12.58
C ALA A 30 11.75 -4.68 -11.99
N GLY A 31 11.23 -5.53 -11.09
CA GLY A 31 9.98 -5.27 -10.36
C GLY A 31 10.06 -4.00 -9.51
N LEU A 32 11.13 -3.82 -8.74
CA LEU A 32 11.34 -2.62 -7.92
C LEU A 32 11.50 -1.36 -8.81
N SER A 33 12.29 -1.45 -9.87
CA SER A 33 12.52 -0.36 -10.82
C SER A 33 11.24 0.04 -11.53
N CYS A 34 10.47 -0.93 -12.03
CA CYS A 34 9.15 -0.71 -12.64
C CYS A 34 8.19 -0.04 -11.66
N TRP A 35 8.15 -0.49 -10.41
CA TRP A 35 7.34 0.11 -9.36
C TRP A 35 7.73 1.56 -9.08
N VAL A 36 9.02 1.87 -9.00
CA VAL A 36 9.52 3.25 -8.83
C VAL A 36 9.14 4.12 -10.02
N ILE A 37 9.33 3.63 -11.24
CA ILE A 37 8.93 4.33 -12.47
C ILE A 37 7.43 4.64 -12.44
N MET A 38 6.59 3.66 -12.07
CA MET A 38 5.15 3.87 -11.94
C MET A 38 4.81 4.96 -10.91
N ILE A 39 5.48 4.97 -9.75
CA ILE A 39 5.27 6.03 -8.74
C ILE A 39 5.69 7.39 -9.29
N VAL A 40 6.84 7.48 -9.94
CA VAL A 40 7.32 8.74 -10.53
C VAL A 40 6.33 9.25 -11.57
N LEU A 41 5.85 8.39 -12.48
CA LEU A 41 4.86 8.77 -13.48
C LEU A 41 3.54 9.22 -12.84
N LEU A 42 3.07 8.52 -11.80
CA LEU A 42 1.87 8.91 -11.05
C LEU A 42 2.03 10.27 -10.37
N VAL A 43 3.16 10.52 -9.73
CA VAL A 43 3.46 11.78 -9.05
C VAL A 43 3.54 12.91 -10.07
N VAL A 44 4.35 12.76 -11.12
CA VAL A 44 4.51 13.76 -12.19
C VAL A 44 3.18 14.06 -12.87
N GLY A 45 2.40 13.04 -13.22
CA GLY A 45 1.07 13.20 -13.80
C GLY A 45 0.10 13.92 -12.87
N SER A 46 0.17 13.63 -11.56
CA SER A 46 -0.63 14.31 -10.54
C SER A 46 -0.23 15.79 -10.40
N PHE A 47 1.06 16.09 -10.42
CA PHE A 47 1.57 17.45 -10.43
C PHE A 47 1.09 18.22 -11.67
N ALA A 48 1.33 17.67 -12.86
CA ALA A 48 0.91 18.28 -14.13
C ALA A 48 -0.60 18.59 -14.13
N ARG A 49 -1.43 17.65 -13.64
CA ARG A 49 -2.88 17.84 -13.52
C ARG A 49 -3.25 18.96 -12.54
N VAL A 50 -2.59 19.04 -11.39
CA VAL A 50 -2.83 20.08 -10.37
C VAL A 50 -2.47 21.46 -10.94
N PHE A 51 -1.35 21.59 -11.63
CA PHE A 51 -0.95 22.85 -12.28
C PHE A 51 -1.89 23.26 -13.41
N ALA A 52 -2.37 22.31 -14.22
CA ALA A 52 -3.27 22.59 -15.32
C ALA A 52 -4.68 23.01 -14.87
N LYS A 53 -5.21 22.42 -13.80
CA LYS A 53 -6.63 22.61 -13.39
C LYS A 53 -6.85 23.61 -12.26
N VAL A 54 -5.89 23.80 -11.36
CA VAL A 54 -6.08 24.63 -10.16
C VAL A 54 -5.43 25.99 -10.37
N LYS A 55 -6.24 27.03 -10.55
CA LYS A 55 -5.78 28.42 -10.70
C LYS A 55 -5.38 29.04 -9.36
N ASP A 56 -6.08 28.69 -8.28
CA ASP A 56 -5.82 29.27 -6.96
C ASP A 56 -4.52 28.73 -6.33
N PRO A 57 -3.54 29.60 -6.00
CA PRO A 57 -2.25 29.16 -5.49
C PRO A 57 -2.39 28.45 -4.13
N LYS A 58 -3.29 28.91 -3.24
CA LYS A 58 -3.51 28.31 -1.92
C LYS A 58 -4.01 26.86 -2.04
N VAL A 59 -4.98 26.62 -2.92
CA VAL A 59 -5.53 25.28 -3.16
C VAL A 59 -4.49 24.39 -3.84
N ARG A 60 -3.67 24.97 -4.72
CA ARG A 60 -2.55 24.28 -5.40
C ARG A 60 -1.51 23.77 -4.39
N PHE A 61 -1.03 24.60 -3.48
CA PHE A 61 -0.07 24.18 -2.44
C PHE A 61 -0.65 23.14 -1.49
N SER A 62 -1.94 23.24 -1.15
CA SER A 62 -2.63 22.21 -0.37
C SER A 62 -2.71 20.87 -1.11
N ALA A 63 -2.97 20.89 -2.43
CA ALA A 63 -3.01 19.67 -3.23
C ALA A 63 -1.61 19.04 -3.39
N ILE A 64 -0.59 19.87 -3.63
CA ILE A 64 0.80 19.42 -3.76
C ILE A 64 1.31 18.79 -2.46
N SER A 65 1.03 19.41 -1.30
CA SER A 65 1.49 18.88 -0.02
C SER A 65 0.86 17.53 0.34
N LYS A 66 -0.30 17.17 -0.24
CA LYS A 66 -0.88 15.83 -0.13
C LYS A 66 -0.15 14.78 -0.96
N LEU A 67 0.52 15.18 -2.05
CA LEU A 67 1.36 14.30 -2.87
C LEU A 67 2.72 14.01 -2.21
N LEU A 68 3.10 14.78 -1.18
CA LEU A 68 4.35 14.57 -0.46
C LEU A 68 4.38 13.20 0.22
N SER A 69 3.26 12.76 0.81
CA SER A 69 3.18 11.47 1.50
C SER A 69 3.49 10.27 0.57
N PRO A 70 2.83 10.09 -0.61
CA PRO A 70 3.18 9.00 -1.52
C PRO A 70 4.58 9.16 -2.13
N LEU A 71 5.07 10.38 -2.35
CA LEU A 71 6.44 10.61 -2.81
C LEU A 71 7.46 10.13 -1.77
N LEU A 72 7.27 10.46 -0.49
CA LEU A 72 8.12 10.00 0.60
C LEU A 72 8.14 8.47 0.71
N VAL A 73 6.99 7.82 0.54
CA VAL A 73 6.92 6.35 0.53
C VAL A 73 7.68 5.76 -0.67
N GLY A 74 7.66 6.41 -1.83
CA GLY A 74 8.42 5.99 -3.00
C GLY A 74 9.93 6.16 -2.86
N ILE A 75 10.37 7.22 -2.15
CA ILE A 75 11.79 7.50 -1.91
C ILE A 75 12.35 6.69 -0.74
N ALA A 76 11.52 6.35 0.25
CA ALA A 76 11.96 5.69 1.48
C ALA A 76 12.80 4.40 1.27
N PRO A 77 12.47 3.49 0.32
CA PRO A 77 13.31 2.35 0.03
C PRO A 77 14.75 2.71 -0.36
N PHE A 78 14.97 3.84 -1.03
CA PHE A 78 16.31 4.30 -1.44
C PHE A 78 17.13 4.89 -0.30
N LEU A 79 16.52 5.16 0.86
CA LEU A 79 17.26 5.56 2.07
C LEU A 79 17.97 4.37 2.71
N LEU A 80 17.54 3.13 2.44
CA LEU A 80 18.18 1.93 2.97
C LEU A 80 19.51 1.65 2.24
N PRO A 81 20.55 1.15 2.94
CA PRO A 81 21.77 0.73 2.27
C PRO A 81 21.50 -0.40 1.28
N VAL A 82 22.26 -0.42 0.17
CA VAL A 82 22.06 -1.39 -0.93
C VAL A 82 22.20 -2.85 -0.47
N SER A 83 23.05 -3.12 0.53
CA SER A 83 23.18 -4.44 1.17
C SER A 83 21.84 -4.91 1.73
N TYR A 84 21.20 -4.09 2.56
CA TYR A 84 19.90 -4.41 3.17
C TYR A 84 18.79 -4.58 2.13
N LEU A 85 18.78 -3.74 1.09
CA LEU A 85 17.80 -3.82 0.01
C LEU A 85 17.89 -5.15 -0.75
N ARG A 86 19.10 -5.69 -0.96
CA ARG A 86 19.32 -6.93 -1.71
C ARG A 86 18.73 -8.14 -1.00
N ASP A 87 18.90 -8.21 0.32
CA ASP A 87 18.46 -9.36 1.11
C ASP A 87 16.97 -9.26 1.47
N ASN A 88 16.45 -8.04 1.65
CA ASN A 88 15.12 -7.80 2.21
C ASN A 88 14.13 -7.14 1.23
N THR A 89 14.40 -7.17 -0.08
CA THR A 89 13.60 -6.48 -1.11
C THR A 89 12.10 -6.78 -0.99
N ARG A 90 11.75 -8.03 -0.68
CA ARG A 90 10.35 -8.49 -0.59
C ARG A 90 9.58 -7.75 0.49
N TYR A 91 10.13 -7.66 1.70
CA TYR A 91 9.47 -7.00 2.83
C TYR A 91 9.41 -5.49 2.64
N VAL A 92 10.46 -4.88 2.09
CA VAL A 92 10.45 -3.45 1.76
C VAL A 92 9.36 -3.13 0.73
N SER A 93 9.23 -3.95 -0.31
CA SER A 93 8.19 -3.81 -1.33
C SER A 93 6.78 -4.01 -0.75
N VAL A 94 6.58 -5.02 0.10
CA VAL A 94 5.30 -5.27 0.77
C VAL A 94 4.93 -4.13 1.72
N ALA A 95 5.87 -3.64 2.55
CA ALA A 95 5.65 -2.52 3.46
C ALA A 95 5.25 -1.25 2.69
N ALA A 96 6.04 -0.90 1.66
CA ALA A 96 5.77 0.27 0.82
C ALA A 96 4.44 0.13 0.08
N GLY A 97 4.12 -1.05 -0.44
CA GLY A 97 2.84 -1.35 -1.09
C GLY A 97 1.64 -1.25 -0.14
N LEU A 98 1.74 -1.75 1.08
CA LEU A 98 0.70 -1.64 2.11
C LEU A 98 0.47 -0.18 2.51
N LEU A 99 1.55 0.58 2.69
CA LEU A 99 1.49 2.01 2.96
C LEU A 99 0.83 2.77 1.82
N PHE A 100 1.29 2.55 0.59
CA PHE A 100 0.70 3.17 -0.59
C PHE A 100 -0.79 2.83 -0.70
N SER A 101 -1.17 1.56 -0.54
CA SER A 101 -2.57 1.12 -0.52
C SER A 101 -3.41 1.83 0.55
N SER A 102 -2.86 1.98 1.76
CA SER A 102 -3.52 2.68 2.87
C SER A 102 -3.75 4.15 2.57
N ILE A 103 -2.71 4.82 2.05
CA ILE A 103 -2.77 6.23 1.63
C ILE A 103 -3.80 6.42 0.52
N THR A 104 -3.76 5.60 -0.53
CA THR A 104 -4.69 5.69 -1.65
C THR A 104 -6.14 5.48 -1.21
N LYS A 105 -6.41 4.45 -0.38
CA LYS A 105 -7.76 4.20 0.15
C LYS A 105 -8.26 5.39 0.97
N LYS A 106 -7.43 5.95 1.83
CA LYS A 106 -7.76 7.15 2.61
C LYS A 106 -8.07 8.34 1.72
N MET A 107 -7.23 8.63 0.72
CA MET A 107 -7.46 9.70 -0.24
C MET A 107 -8.79 9.52 -0.98
N ILE A 108 -9.08 8.31 -1.48
CA ILE A 108 -10.34 8.02 -2.19
C ILE A 108 -11.54 8.21 -1.26
N VAL A 109 -11.53 7.61 -0.07
CA VAL A 109 -12.64 7.70 0.89
C VAL A 109 -12.90 9.14 1.34
N PHE A 110 -11.85 9.90 1.70
CA PHE A 110 -12.03 11.30 2.09
C PHE A 110 -12.44 12.19 0.92
N SER A 111 -11.96 11.90 -0.29
CA SER A 111 -12.42 12.58 -1.51
C SER A 111 -13.91 12.33 -1.76
N MET A 112 -14.40 11.11 -1.56
CA MET A 112 -15.83 10.79 -1.68
C MET A 112 -16.66 11.48 -0.61
N ALA A 113 -16.14 11.55 0.63
CA ALA A 113 -16.81 12.20 1.75
C ALA A 113 -16.73 13.75 1.72
N LYS A 114 -16.07 14.34 0.70
CA LYS A 114 -15.79 15.79 0.60
C LYS A 114 -15.08 16.35 1.86
N MET A 115 -14.29 15.53 2.54
CA MET A 115 -13.57 15.92 3.75
C MET A 115 -12.16 16.43 3.42
N THR A 116 -11.66 17.34 4.26
CA THR A 116 -10.29 17.83 4.15
C THR A 116 -9.31 16.72 4.55
N TYR A 117 -8.43 16.38 3.62
CA TYR A 117 -7.34 15.45 3.87
C TYR A 117 -6.14 16.17 4.47
N ALA A 118 -5.58 15.66 5.57
CA ALA A 118 -4.33 16.17 6.12
C ALA A 118 -3.18 15.95 5.11
N SER A 119 -2.38 16.98 4.86
CA SER A 119 -1.28 16.89 3.89
C SER A 119 -0.19 15.90 4.28
N ILE A 120 0.14 15.83 5.57
CA ILE A 120 1.15 14.91 6.10
C ILE A 120 0.45 13.80 6.86
N GLN A 121 0.56 12.58 6.35
CA GLN A 121 0.05 11.42 7.05
C GLN A 121 1.10 10.89 8.00
N LEU A 122 0.80 10.97 9.29
CA LEU A 122 1.61 10.36 10.35
C LEU A 122 1.77 8.84 10.18
N ASP A 123 0.95 8.21 9.33
CA ASP A 123 1.09 6.79 8.99
C ASP A 123 2.40 6.46 8.27
N VAL A 124 3.04 7.44 7.60
CA VAL A 124 4.30 7.24 6.88
C VAL A 124 5.51 7.25 7.83
N LEU A 125 5.37 7.90 8.99
CA LEU A 125 6.48 8.12 9.92
C LEU A 125 7.11 6.83 10.46
N PRO A 126 6.37 5.77 10.85
CA PRO A 126 7.00 4.54 11.34
C PRO A 126 7.93 3.89 10.32
N PHE A 127 7.51 3.82 9.06
CA PHE A 127 8.32 3.24 7.99
C PHE A 127 9.49 4.13 7.60
N LEU A 128 9.28 5.45 7.51
CA LEU A 128 10.35 6.39 7.23
C LEU A 128 11.40 6.41 8.36
N GLY A 129 10.92 6.39 9.61
CA GLY A 129 11.75 6.31 10.81
C GLY A 129 12.56 5.03 10.86
N LEU A 130 11.96 3.88 10.49
CA LEU A 130 12.69 2.62 10.38
C LEU A 130 13.78 2.67 9.31
N CYS A 131 13.48 3.21 8.12
CA CYS A 131 14.47 3.35 7.04
C CYS A 131 15.63 4.28 7.45
N LEU A 132 15.32 5.40 8.09
CA LEU A 132 16.32 6.34 8.61
C LEU A 132 17.14 5.73 9.74
N TRP A 133 16.51 5.02 10.67
CA TRP A 133 17.19 4.36 11.78
C TRP A 133 18.15 3.28 11.26
N ALA A 134 17.70 2.41 10.35
CA ALA A 134 18.56 1.41 9.70
C ALA A 134 19.73 2.03 8.91
N ARG A 135 19.59 3.28 8.45
CA ARG A 135 20.65 4.00 7.74
C ARG A 135 21.67 4.66 8.67
N LEU A 136 21.23 5.12 9.83
CA LEU A 136 22.02 5.90 10.79
C LEU A 136 22.72 5.05 11.85
N ASP A 137 22.16 3.89 12.20
CA ASP A 137 22.69 3.03 13.26
C ASP A 137 23.54 1.89 12.67
N PRO A 138 24.88 1.97 12.74
CA PRO A 138 25.77 0.92 12.26
C PRO A 138 25.75 -0.33 13.14
N ASN A 139 25.22 -0.26 14.37
CA ASN A 139 25.18 -1.38 15.30
C ASN A 139 23.93 -2.25 15.11
N LEU A 140 23.00 -1.85 14.24
CA LEU A 140 21.80 -2.62 13.99
C LEU A 140 22.17 -3.92 13.28
N THR A 141 21.94 -5.04 13.95
CA THR A 141 22.17 -6.36 13.36
C THR A 141 21.20 -6.61 12.21
N GLU A 142 21.63 -7.35 11.18
CA GLU A 142 20.80 -7.69 10.03
C GLU A 142 19.49 -8.40 10.44
N GLN A 143 19.58 -9.29 11.42
CA GLN A 143 18.42 -9.98 12.01
C GLN A 143 17.47 -9.01 12.71
N GLY A 144 17.99 -8.01 13.43
CA GLY A 144 17.19 -6.98 14.08
C GLY A 144 16.43 -6.13 13.06
N ALA A 145 17.10 -5.71 11.98
CA ALA A 145 16.46 -4.96 10.89
C ALA A 145 15.35 -5.76 10.21
N PHE A 146 15.58 -7.06 9.96
CA PHE A 146 14.57 -7.98 9.41
C PHE A 146 13.33 -8.04 10.30
N PHE A 147 13.52 -8.33 11.59
CA PHE A 147 12.43 -8.44 12.56
C PHE A 147 11.63 -7.13 12.66
N LEU A 148 12.31 -5.98 12.71
CA LEU A 148 11.65 -4.68 12.75
C LEU A 148 10.81 -4.42 11.48
N LEU A 149 11.31 -4.80 10.31
CA LEU A 149 10.60 -4.64 9.04
C LEU A 149 9.36 -5.54 8.98
N GLU A 150 9.47 -6.79 9.46
CA GLU A 150 8.35 -7.73 9.56
C GLU A 150 7.27 -7.20 10.52
N VAL A 151 7.66 -6.80 11.73
CA VAL A 151 6.75 -6.18 12.72
C VAL A 151 6.07 -4.94 12.12
N THR A 152 6.83 -4.12 11.40
CA THR A 152 6.29 -2.92 10.73
C THR A 152 5.28 -3.28 9.64
N CYS A 153 5.53 -4.34 8.86
CA CYS A 153 4.58 -4.84 7.86
C CYS A 153 3.27 -5.29 8.51
N VAL A 154 3.36 -6.14 9.55
CA VAL A 154 2.20 -6.64 10.30
C VAL A 154 1.44 -5.48 10.92
N LEU A 155 2.14 -4.53 11.54
CA LEU A 155 1.54 -3.34 12.14
C LEU A 155 0.77 -2.51 11.11
N HIS A 156 1.36 -2.26 9.92
CA HIS A 156 0.67 -1.54 8.84
C HIS A 156 -0.54 -2.30 8.30
N ALA A 157 -0.46 -3.63 8.16
CA ALA A 157 -1.58 -4.46 7.73
C ALA A 157 -2.73 -4.40 8.75
N VAL A 158 -2.43 -4.60 10.04
CA VAL A 158 -3.41 -4.51 11.13
C VAL A 158 -4.05 -3.13 11.18
N ARG A 159 -3.24 -2.06 11.12
CA ARG A 159 -3.73 -0.67 11.11
C ARG A 159 -4.62 -0.38 9.90
N LEU A 160 -4.28 -0.91 8.72
CA LEU A 160 -5.09 -0.80 7.51
C LEU A 160 -6.46 -1.47 7.69
N VAL A 161 -6.50 -2.68 8.26
CA VAL A 161 -7.75 -3.40 8.54
C VAL A 161 -8.60 -2.64 9.56
N PHE A 162 -8.02 -2.20 10.68
CA PHE A 162 -8.74 -1.40 11.68
C PHE A 162 -9.30 -0.11 11.09
N TRP A 163 -8.48 0.60 10.31
CA TRP A 163 -8.93 1.83 9.66
C TRP A 163 -10.06 1.56 8.66
N ALA A 164 -9.94 0.52 7.82
CA ALA A 164 -10.98 0.17 6.86
C ALA A 164 -12.30 -0.21 7.55
N ARG A 165 -12.25 -0.99 8.63
CA ARG A 165 -13.44 -1.34 9.43
C ARG A 165 -14.12 -0.11 10.02
N ARG A 166 -13.35 0.85 10.53
CA ARG A 166 -13.88 2.12 11.03
C ARG A 166 -14.48 2.97 9.92
N ALA A 167 -13.77 3.12 8.80
CA ALA A 167 -14.23 3.89 7.66
C ALA A 167 -15.54 3.34 7.08
N ILE A 168 -15.66 2.02 6.94
CA ILE A 168 -16.91 1.38 6.50
C ILE A 168 -18.05 1.69 7.45
N ARG A 169 -17.83 1.58 8.77
CA ARG A 169 -18.85 1.90 9.78
C ARG A 169 -19.29 3.35 9.68
N ASP A 170 -18.35 4.29 9.65
CA ASP A 170 -18.63 5.72 9.57
C ASP A 170 -19.39 6.08 8.27
N ILE A 171 -19.07 5.44 7.14
CA ILE A 171 -19.78 5.63 5.87
C ILE A 171 -21.20 5.05 5.94
N CYS A 172 -21.37 3.84 6.49
CA CYS A 172 -22.67 3.19 6.65
C CYS A 172 -23.59 4.03 7.54
N ASP A 173 -23.07 4.53 8.67
CA ASP A 173 -23.82 5.35 9.62
C ASP A 173 -24.24 6.68 8.98
N ARG A 174 -23.37 7.31 8.18
CA ARG A 174 -23.69 8.57 7.48
C ARG A 174 -24.67 8.41 6.32
N LEU A 175 -24.62 7.30 5.59
CA LEU A 175 -25.51 7.04 4.46
C LEU A 175 -26.83 6.39 4.90
N GLY A 176 -26.95 5.96 6.15
CA GLY A 176 -28.09 5.15 6.63
C GLY A 176 -28.18 3.78 5.94
N ILE A 177 -27.09 3.31 5.33
CA ILE A 177 -27.03 2.04 4.62
C ILE A 177 -26.50 0.98 5.57
N TRP A 178 -27.31 -0.05 5.82
CA TRP A 178 -26.95 -1.18 6.66
C TRP A 178 -26.19 -2.22 5.83
N CYS A 179 -24.95 -1.93 5.46
CA CYS A 179 -24.10 -2.95 4.83
C CYS A 179 -23.85 -4.08 5.84
N PHE A 180 -24.34 -5.28 5.54
CA PHE A 180 -24.14 -6.51 6.33
C PHE A 180 -24.78 -6.54 7.73
N ARG A 181 -25.77 -5.67 8.00
CA ARG A 181 -26.63 -5.80 9.18
C ARG A 181 -28.07 -6.01 8.72
N ILE A 182 -28.71 -7.05 9.24
CA ILE A 182 -30.15 -7.25 9.09
C ILE A 182 -30.81 -6.02 9.73
N LYS A 183 -31.62 -5.27 8.97
CA LYS A 183 -32.41 -4.17 9.54
C LYS A 183 -33.16 -4.76 10.74
N PRO A 184 -32.99 -4.22 11.96
CA PRO A 184 -33.86 -4.62 13.05
C PRO A 184 -35.29 -4.38 12.57
N LYS A 185 -36.13 -5.42 12.65
CA LYS A 185 -37.54 -5.32 12.30
C LYS A 185 -38.08 -4.23 13.22
N VAL A 186 -38.35 -3.05 12.66
CA VAL A 186 -39.06 -2.01 13.39
C VAL A 186 -40.44 -2.61 13.57
N ASP A 187 -40.68 -3.18 14.74
CA ASP A 187 -41.98 -3.72 15.08
C ASP A 187 -42.95 -2.54 14.97
N ALA A 188 -43.77 -2.56 13.92
CA ALA A 188 -44.80 -1.58 13.61
C ALA A 188 -45.89 -1.50 14.71
N ALA A 189 -45.65 -2.08 15.89
CA ALA A 189 -46.55 -2.14 17.03
C ALA A 189 -46.52 -0.87 17.90
N ALA A 190 -45.57 0.06 17.72
CA ALA A 190 -45.49 1.27 18.55
C ALA A 190 -46.34 2.47 18.05
N ASN A 191 -46.93 2.41 16.85
CA ASN A 191 -47.77 3.50 16.30
C ASN A 191 -49.28 3.23 16.33
N GLY A 192 -49.73 2.29 17.16
CA GLY A 192 -51.17 2.06 17.38
C GLY A 192 -51.80 2.85 18.54
N GLY A 193 -51.03 3.67 19.26
CA GLY A 193 -51.38 4.06 20.63
C GLY A 193 -51.58 5.54 20.95
N ASP A 194 -51.62 6.45 19.98
CA ASP A 194 -51.93 7.87 20.27
C ASP A 194 -53.23 8.29 19.59
N LYS A 195 -54.32 7.69 20.05
CA LYS A 195 -55.67 8.22 19.91
C LYS A 195 -56.11 8.71 21.30
N VAL A 196 -56.34 10.02 21.37
CA VAL A 196 -57.33 10.70 22.24
C VAL A 196 -56.98 10.89 23.73
N LYS A 197 -56.74 12.16 24.08
CA LYS A 197 -57.39 12.96 25.16
C LYS A 197 -56.84 14.39 24.99
N GLY A 198 -57.57 15.41 24.56
CA GLY A 198 -58.90 15.82 25.01
C GLY A 198 -58.73 17.02 25.94
N GLN A 199 -58.60 18.23 25.38
CA GLN A 199 -59.12 19.53 25.85
C GLN A 199 -58.54 20.68 25.02
#